data_AF-F7RUK4-F1
#
_entry.id   AF-F7RUK4-F1
#
_cell.length_a   1.000
_cell.length_b   1.000
_cell.length_c   1.000
_cell.angle_alpha   90.00
_cell.angle_beta   90.00
_cell.angle_gamma   90.00
#
_symmetry.space_group_name_H-M   'P 1'
#
loop_
_entity.id
_entity.type
_entity.pdbx_description
1 polymer ?
#
loop_
_entity_poly.entity_id
_entity_poly.type
_entity_poly.pdbx_seq_one_letter_code
_entity_poly.pdbx_strand_id
1 'polypeptide(L)'
;MQWEIEHLLPATHGAPKDATLVLLELHKDERASYRINLDMDNAMLYLVCDEMADGTWVPAMLSADQNVAAGCLEGNTPVINMLMPEAIACWIEAFITQYGEVEIAAYRRKHVDGRNNQGPSRDPLRSDT
;
A
#
# COMPACT_ATOMS: atom_id res chain seq x y z
N MET A 1 -11.44 19.91 9.47
CA MET A 1 -11.18 20.39 8.10
C MET A 1 -11.10 19.17 7.22
N GLN A 2 -11.82 19.12 6.10
CA GLN A 2 -11.82 17.98 5.18
C GLN A 2 -11.05 18.38 3.93
N TRP A 3 -9.98 17.66 3.62
CA TRP A 3 -9.20 17.87 2.41
C TRP A 3 -9.81 17.06 1.26
N GLU A 4 -9.84 17.64 0.07
CA GLU A 4 -10.30 16.97 -1.15
C GLU A 4 -9.40 17.32 -2.33
N ILE A 5 -9.37 16.43 -3.32
CA ILE A 5 -8.64 16.66 -4.58
C ILE A 5 -9.66 17.26 -5.56
N GLU A 6 -9.48 18.53 -5.90
CA GLU A 6 -10.33 19.21 -6.88
C GLU A 6 -10.01 18.73 -8.31
N HIS A 7 -8.72 18.73 -8.66
CA HIS A 7 -8.25 18.34 -9.99
C HIS A 7 -6.96 17.52 -9.91
N LEU A 8 -6.90 16.44 -10.69
CA LEU A 8 -5.67 15.73 -11.02
C LEU A 8 -5.46 15.84 -12.54
N LEU A 9 -4.44 16.61 -12.94
CA LEU A 9 -4.15 16.88 -14.34
C LEU A 9 -2.74 16.40 -14.70
N PRO A 10 -2.52 15.88 -15.93
CA PRO A 10 -1.19 15.58 -16.40
C PRO A 10 -0.29 16.82 -16.39
N ALA A 11 1.00 16.64 -16.09
CA ALA A 11 1.99 17.73 -16.04
C ALA A 11 2.15 18.50 -17.37
N THR A 12 1.64 17.95 -18.49
CA THR A 12 1.60 18.62 -19.79
C THR A 12 0.52 19.71 -19.88
N HIS A 13 -0.44 19.75 -18.95
CA HIS A 13 -1.38 20.85 -18.82
C HIS A 13 -0.72 22.03 -18.09
N GLY A 14 -1.12 23.26 -18.44
CA GLY A 14 -0.72 24.43 -17.67
C GLY A 14 -1.20 24.29 -16.23
N ALA A 15 -0.27 24.37 -15.27
CA ALA A 15 -0.59 24.23 -13.86
C ALA A 15 -1.66 25.26 -13.46
N PRO A 16 -2.82 24.83 -12.92
CA PRO A 16 -3.77 25.75 -12.31
C PRO A 16 -3.09 26.58 -11.22
N LYS A 17 -3.69 27.73 -10.91
CA LYS A 17 -3.20 28.56 -9.81
C LYS A 17 -3.20 27.72 -8.52
N ASP A 18 -2.09 27.78 -7.78
CA ASP A 18 -1.90 27.08 -6.50
C ASP A 18 -1.85 25.53 -6.61
N ALA A 19 -1.68 24.98 -7.82
CA ALA A 19 -1.48 23.55 -8.02
C ALA A 19 -0.05 23.11 -7.65
N THR A 20 0.06 21.94 -7.04
CA THR A 20 1.34 21.28 -6.72
C THR A 20 1.62 20.17 -7.73
N LEU A 21 2.80 20.17 -8.33
CA LEU A 21 3.26 19.06 -9.15
C LEU A 21 3.70 17.91 -8.24
N VAL A 22 3.11 16.74 -8.44
CA VAL A 22 3.50 15.49 -7.77
C VAL A 22 3.85 14.43 -8.80
N LEU A 23 4.75 13.51 -8.41
CA LEU A 23 5.13 12.39 -9.25
C LEU A 23 4.32 11.15 -8.87
N LEU A 24 3.93 10.39 -9.90
CA LEU A 24 3.50 9.01 -9.80
C LEU A 24 4.60 8.16 -10.44
N GLU A 25 5.36 7.46 -9.62
CA GLU A 25 6.44 6.57 -10.06
C GLU A 25 6.01 5.12 -9.92
N LEU A 26 6.32 4.30 -10.94
CA LEU A 26 6.02 2.86 -10.91
C LEU A 26 7.29 2.07 -10.64
N HIS A 27 7.27 1.29 -9.57
CA HIS A 27 8.39 0.48 -9.13
C HIS A 27 8.16 -0.99 -9.48
N LYS A 28 9.27 -1.69 -9.75
CA LYS A 28 9.23 -3.07 -10.27
C LYS A 28 8.81 -4.09 -9.21
N ASP A 29 9.18 -3.85 -7.97
CA ASP A 29 8.88 -4.64 -6.78
C ASP A 29 7.45 -4.42 -6.27
N GLU A 30 6.84 -3.27 -6.57
CA GLU A 30 5.45 -2.95 -6.17
C GLU A 30 4.37 -3.54 -7.11
N ARG A 31 4.77 -4.17 -8.23
CA ARG A 31 3.83 -4.69 -9.26
C ARG A 31 2.76 -5.65 -8.72
N ALA A 32 3.08 -6.45 -7.71
CA ALA A 32 2.10 -7.32 -7.06
C ALA A 32 1.00 -6.51 -6.35
N SER A 33 1.37 -5.40 -5.69
CA SER A 33 0.42 -4.50 -5.03
C SER A 33 -0.46 -3.78 -6.06
N TYR A 34 0.15 -3.32 -7.16
CA TYR A 34 -0.60 -2.71 -8.26
C TYR A 34 -1.64 -3.66 -8.84
N ARG A 35 -1.30 -4.94 -9.07
CA ARG A 35 -2.26 -5.96 -9.54
C ARG A 35 -3.44 -6.10 -8.58
N ILE A 36 -3.15 -6.24 -7.28
CA ILE A 36 -4.22 -6.34 -6.27
C ILE A 36 -5.13 -5.11 -6.32
N ASN A 37 -4.56 -3.90 -6.41
CA ASN A 37 -5.32 -2.66 -6.47
C ASN A 37 -6.19 -2.58 -7.75
N LEU A 38 -5.65 -2.98 -8.91
CA LEU A 38 -6.38 -3.03 -10.18
C LEU A 38 -7.52 -4.07 -10.19
N ASP A 39 -7.35 -5.18 -9.47
CA ASP A 39 -8.36 -6.24 -9.35
C ASP A 39 -9.53 -5.84 -8.40
N MET A 40 -9.43 -4.71 -7.70
CA MET A 40 -10.52 -4.21 -6.83
C MET A 40 -11.61 -3.51 -7.66
N ASP A 41 -12.86 -3.59 -7.19
CA ASP A 41 -14.00 -2.87 -7.81
C ASP A 41 -13.77 -1.35 -7.90
N ASN A 42 -12.97 -0.81 -6.98
CA ASN A 42 -12.57 0.59 -6.95
C ASN A 42 -11.06 0.69 -6.80
N ALA A 43 -10.32 0.61 -7.91
CA ALA A 43 -8.89 0.87 -7.91
C ALA A 43 -8.62 2.30 -7.44
N MET A 44 -7.66 2.49 -6.54
CA MET A 44 -7.40 3.77 -5.88
C MET A 44 -6.00 4.30 -6.17
N LEU A 45 -5.87 5.63 -6.13
CA LEU A 45 -4.59 6.32 -5.97
C LEU A 45 -4.52 6.95 -4.58
N TYR A 46 -3.30 7.02 -4.07
CA TYR A 46 -2.99 7.47 -2.72
C TYR A 46 -2.06 8.68 -2.82
N LEU A 47 -2.58 9.86 -2.50
CA LEU A 47 -1.80 11.08 -2.42
C LEU A 47 -1.25 11.23 -1.00
N VAL A 48 0.06 11.05 -0.86
CA VAL A 48 0.78 11.30 0.39
C VAL A 48 1.06 12.79 0.50
N CYS A 49 0.78 13.37 1.66
CA CYS A 49 1.05 14.76 1.95
C CYS A 49 2.02 14.90 3.12
N ASP A 50 2.91 15.89 3.03
CA ASP A 50 3.66 16.38 4.18
C ASP A 50 2.78 17.33 5.01
N GLU A 51 2.95 17.32 6.32
CA GLU A 51 2.32 18.29 7.22
C GLU A 51 3.33 19.37 7.61
N MET A 52 3.03 20.62 7.26
CA MET A 52 3.82 21.78 7.64
C MET A 52 3.60 22.13 9.11
N ALA A 53 4.51 22.92 9.70
CA ALA A 53 4.43 23.31 11.12
C ALA A 53 3.16 24.09 11.50
N ASP A 54 2.47 24.68 10.52
CA ASP A 54 1.20 25.39 10.68
C ASP A 54 -0.04 24.50 10.47
N GLY A 55 0.15 23.20 10.24
CA GLY A 55 -0.90 22.22 9.98
C GLY A 55 -1.38 22.16 8.53
N THR A 56 -0.74 22.89 7.61
CA THR A 56 -1.05 22.82 6.18
C THR A 56 -0.53 21.52 5.58
N TRP A 57 -1.37 20.81 4.82
CA TRP A 57 -0.96 19.62 4.08
C TRP A 57 -0.42 20.01 2.71
N VAL A 58 0.76 19.51 2.36
CA VAL A 58 1.41 19.77 1.08
C VAL A 58 1.55 18.44 0.32
N PRO A 59 0.93 18.30 -0.87
CA PRO A 59 1.09 17.11 -1.70
C PRO A 59 2.57 16.80 -1.97
N ALA A 60 3.00 15.58 -1.65
CA ALA A 60 4.40 15.17 -1.78
C ALA A 60 4.59 14.10 -2.87
N MET A 61 3.74 13.07 -2.89
CA MET A 61 3.87 11.93 -3.81
C MET A 61 2.53 11.28 -4.08
N LEU A 62 2.34 10.77 -5.29
CA LEU A 62 1.19 9.93 -5.65
C LEU A 62 1.64 8.47 -5.79
N SER A 63 0.90 7.54 -5.20
CA SER A 63 1.18 6.10 -5.28
C SER A 63 -0.05 5.30 -5.67
N ALA A 64 0.17 4.16 -6.32
CA ALA A 64 -0.84 3.12 -6.56
C ALA A 64 -0.67 1.91 -5.63
N ASP A 65 0.29 1.94 -4.70
CA ASP A 65 0.53 0.88 -3.73
C ASP A 65 -0.22 1.15 -2.41
N GLN A 66 -1.19 0.31 -2.09
CA GLN A 66 -1.95 0.38 -0.83
C GLN A 66 -1.07 0.19 0.43
N ASN A 67 0.07 -0.50 0.32
CA ASN A 67 1.00 -0.68 1.44
C ASN A 67 1.74 0.61 1.77
N VAL A 68 2.04 1.43 0.76
CA VAL A 68 2.61 2.77 0.97
C VAL A 68 1.62 3.63 1.75
N ALA A 69 0.35 3.63 1.35
CA ALA A 69 -0.70 4.35 2.07
C ALA A 69 -0.86 3.86 3.52
N ALA A 70 -0.88 2.53 3.74
CA ALA A 70 -0.96 1.95 5.08
C ALA A 70 0.22 2.36 5.95
N GLY A 71 1.44 2.28 5.43
CA GLY A 71 2.66 2.70 6.14
C GLY A 71 2.67 4.19 6.49
N CYS A 72 2.20 5.05 5.58
CA CYS A 72 2.05 6.48 5.85
C CYS A 72 1.07 6.74 7.01
N LEU A 73 -0.10 6.10 7.01
CA LEU A 73 -1.09 6.25 8.07
C LEU A 73 -0.57 5.75 9.42
N GLU A 74 0.16 4.64 9.46
CA GLU A 74 0.86 4.15 10.67
C GLU A 74 1.90 5.15 11.19
N GLY A 75 2.55 5.88 10.28
CA GLY A 75 3.52 6.93 10.59
C GLY A 75 2.92 8.31 10.87
N ASN A 76 1.59 8.43 11.02
CA ASN A 76 0.86 9.71 11.10
C ASN A 76 1.15 10.67 9.93
N THR A 77 1.55 10.14 8.77
CA THR A 77 1.69 10.92 7.54
C THR A 77 0.33 10.98 6.85
N PRO A 78 -0.22 12.18 6.57
CA PRO A 78 -1.50 12.32 5.91
C PRO A 78 -1.57 11.67 4.53
N VAL A 79 -2.69 11.01 4.23
CA VAL A 79 -2.96 10.40 2.93
C VAL A 79 -4.37 10.76 2.48
N ILE A 80 -4.53 11.19 1.22
CA ILE A 80 -5.81 11.41 0.56
C ILE A 80 -6.00 10.36 -0.52
N ASN A 81 -7.15 9.68 -0.51
CA ASN A 81 -7.46 8.62 -1.47
C ASN A 81 -8.37 9.16 -2.57
N MET A 82 -8.16 8.73 -3.81
CA MET A 82 -9.08 9.01 -4.93
C MET A 82 -9.23 7.80 -5.84
N LEU A 83 -10.35 7.72 -6.55
CA LEU A 83 -10.52 6.71 -7.60
C LEU A 83 -9.44 6.88 -8.66
N MET A 84 -8.84 5.77 -9.07
CA MET A 84 -7.82 5.74 -10.10
C MET A 84 -8.45 6.10 -11.45
N PRO A 85 -7.95 7.13 -12.15
CA PRO A 85 -8.38 7.41 -13.52
C PRO A 85 -8.07 6.23 -14.45
N GLU A 86 -8.98 5.94 -15.38
CA GLU A 86 -8.83 4.81 -16.33
C GLU A 86 -7.50 4.85 -17.09
N ALA A 87 -7.06 6.03 -17.52
CA ALA A 87 -5.78 6.19 -18.22
C ALA A 87 -4.58 5.76 -17.35
N ILE A 88 -4.62 6.00 -16.05
CA ILE A 88 -3.58 5.58 -15.11
C ILE A 88 -3.65 4.06 -14.89
N ALA A 89 -4.86 3.51 -14.75
CA ALA A 89 -5.05 2.06 -14.64
C ALA A 89 -4.50 1.31 -15.87
N CYS A 90 -4.82 1.77 -17.08
CA CYS A 90 -4.27 1.21 -18.31
C CYS A 90 -2.74 1.32 -18.38
N TRP A 91 -2.18 2.44 -17.92
CA TRP A 91 -0.73 2.63 -17.90
C TRP A 91 -0.03 1.66 -16.93
N ILE A 92 -0.60 1.47 -15.73
CA ILE A 92 -0.10 0.49 -14.75
C ILE A 92 -0.23 -0.93 -15.29
N GLU A 93 -1.34 -1.29 -15.94
CA GLU A 93 -1.52 -2.61 -16.55
C GLU A 93 -0.49 -2.87 -17.65
N ALA A 94 -0.21 -1.88 -18.50
CA ALA A 94 0.84 -1.96 -19.51
C ALA A 94 2.23 -2.10 -18.87
N PHE A 95 2.50 -1.40 -17.76
CA PHE A 95 3.74 -1.52 -17.01
C PHE A 95 3.92 -2.93 -16.43
N ILE A 96 2.87 -3.51 -15.84
CA ILE A 96 2.88 -4.89 -15.34
C ILE A 96 3.13 -5.87 -16.50
N THR A 97 2.41 -5.71 -17.61
CA THR A 97 2.57 -6.56 -18.81
C THR A 97 4.00 -6.50 -19.36
N GLN A 98 4.60 -5.31 -19.41
CA GLN A 98 5.96 -5.12 -19.92
C GLN A 98 7.03 -5.78 -19.06
N TYR A 99 6.87 -5.76 -17.74
CA TYR A 99 7.90 -6.22 -16.80
C TYR A 99 7.58 -7.56 -16.11
N GLY A 100 6.44 -8.16 -16.44
CA GLY A 100 5.95 -9.42 -15.88
C GLY A 100 5.28 -9.27 -14.51
N GLU A 101 4.39 -10.20 -14.20
CA GLU A 101 3.78 -10.27 -12.87
C GLU A 101 4.78 -10.73 -11.82
N VAL A 102 4.63 -10.20 -10.60
CA VAL A 102 5.36 -10.70 -9.42
C VAL A 102 4.44 -11.73 -8.77
N GLU A 103 4.88 -12.99 -8.72
CA GLU A 103 4.11 -14.02 -8.02
C GLU A 103 3.93 -13.61 -6.55
N ILE A 104 2.68 -13.46 -6.12
CA ILE A 104 2.36 -13.34 -4.69
C ILE A 104 2.45 -14.74 -4.10
N ALA A 105 3.67 -15.19 -3.85
CA ALA A 105 3.90 -16.37 -3.06
C ALA A 105 3.56 -16.05 -1.60
N ALA A 106 2.28 -16.22 -1.24
CA ALA A 106 1.87 -16.28 0.15
C ALA A 106 2.47 -17.54 0.77
N TYR A 107 3.76 -17.49 1.11
CA TYR A 107 4.40 -18.54 1.87
C TYR A 107 3.72 -18.53 3.24
N ARG A 108 2.74 -19.41 3.44
CA ARG A 108 2.21 -19.68 4.77
C ARG A 108 3.42 -19.96 5.65
N ARG A 109 3.68 -19.09 6.62
CA ARG A 109 4.68 -19.36 7.65
C ARG A 109 4.29 -20.72 8.22
N LYS A 110 5.18 -21.71 8.11
CA LYS A 110 4.95 -23.00 8.75
C LYS A 110 4.73 -22.70 10.23
N HIS A 111 3.58 -23.10 10.75
CA HIS A 111 3.36 -23.11 12.19
C HIS A 111 4.46 -23.98 12.79
N VAL A 112 5.40 -23.37 13.50
CA VAL A 112 6.41 -24.11 14.27
C VAL A 112 5.66 -24.66 15.47
N ASP A 113 5.23 -25.91 15.37
CA ASP A 113 4.65 -26.62 16.50
C ASP A 113 5.79 -26.86 17.52
N GLY A 114 5.85 -26.03 18.56
CA GLY A 114 6.88 -26.07 19.61
C GLY A 114 6.84 -27.32 20.51
N ARG A 115 6.17 -28.39 20.07
CA ARG A 115 5.97 -29.64 20.80
C ARG A 115 6.76 -30.82 20.22
N ASN A 116 7.94 -30.56 19.66
CA ASN A 116 8.89 -31.65 19.48
C ASN A 116 9.76 -31.77 20.74
N ASN A 117 9.41 -32.78 21.55
CA ASN A 117 10.26 -33.47 22.55
C ASN A 117 9.94 -33.33 24.06
N GLN A 118 8.71 -33.02 24.46
CA GLN A 118 8.27 -33.32 25.83
C GLN A 118 7.45 -34.62 25.83
N GLY A 119 8.12 -35.74 26.11
CA GLY A 119 7.47 -36.99 26.48
C GLY A 119 6.54 -36.78 27.69
N PRO A 120 5.60 -37.70 27.95
CA PRO A 120 4.61 -37.50 29.00
C PRO A 120 5.30 -37.29 30.35
N SER A 121 4.97 -36.18 31.00
CA SER A 121 5.46 -35.86 32.34
C SER A 121 5.07 -37.01 33.29
N ARG A 122 6.06 -37.76 33.79
CA ARG A 122 5.83 -38.78 34.83
C ARG A 122 5.58 -38.03 36.13
N ASP A 123 4.32 -37.99 36.54
CA ASP A 123 3.89 -37.48 37.84
C ASP A 123 4.44 -38.40 38.96
N PRO A 124 5.30 -37.94 39.89
CA PRO A 124 5.91 -38.81 40.91
C PRO A 124 5.00 -39.10 42.12
N LEU A 125 3.74 -38.64 42.13
CA LEU A 125 2.88 -38.69 43.32
C LEU A 125 1.67 -39.63 43.21
N ARG A 126 1.82 -40.78 42.54
CA ARG A 126 0.93 -41.93 42.77
C ARG A 126 1.60 -42.95 43.66
N SER A 127 1.45 -42.75 44.97
CA SER A 127 1.66 -43.77 45.98
C SER A 127 0.53 -44.80 45.91
N ASP A 128 0.87 -46.05 45.60
CA ASP A 128 -0.03 -47.19 45.71
C ASP A 128 -0.51 -47.34 47.16
N THR A 129 -1.81 -47.55 47.32
CA THR A 129 -2.46 -48.03 48.54
C THR A 129 -2.65 -49.52 48.44
#